data_AF-A0A1V6HXZ2-F1
#
_entry.id   AF-A0A1V6HXZ2-F1
#
_cell.length_a   1.000
_cell.length_b   1.000
_cell.length_c   1.000
_cell.angle_alpha   90.00
_cell.angle_beta   90.00
_cell.angle_gamma   90.00
#
_symmetry.space_group_name_H-M   'P 1'
#
loop_
_entity.id
_entity.type
_entity.pdbx_description
1 polymer ?
#
loop_
_entity_poly.entity_id
_entity_poly.type
_entity_poly.pdbx_seq_one_letter_code
_entity_poly.pdbx_strand_id
1 'polypeptide(L)'
;MKYPAWISRHVVRVVAAQVVVLSALAVLTGFEPIVWLLTVDFAIRAFLGPKFSPLATIGRQIVPKRLQGEVVSSTPKRFAARLGFMMFATASIFWTGFGMQLVGQILVATVMVLATLEAVAGFCLGCVMYAQLVKAGLLNGNDCPTCVKSS
;
A
#
# COMPACT_ATOMS: atom_id res chain seq x y z
N MET A 1 18.97 5.25 6.64
CA MET A 1 18.75 4.22 5.58
C MET A 1 18.05 4.87 4.39
N LYS A 2 18.54 4.68 3.16
CA LYS A 2 18.00 5.35 1.96
C LYS A 2 16.83 4.54 1.37
N TYR A 3 15.63 5.13 1.33
CA TYR A 3 14.49 4.55 0.61
C TYR A 3 14.85 4.50 -0.89
N PRO A 4 14.61 3.37 -1.59
CA PRO A 4 14.98 3.28 -3.01
C PRO A 4 14.15 4.28 -3.81
N ALA A 5 14.74 5.04 -4.74
CA ALA A 5 13.98 6.03 -5.53
C ALA A 5 12.93 5.38 -6.47
N TRP A 6 13.21 4.15 -6.91
CA TRP A 6 12.43 3.43 -7.91
C TRP A 6 12.11 2.02 -7.42
N ILE A 7 10.92 1.53 -7.77
CA ILE A 7 10.49 0.16 -7.49
C ILE A 7 9.81 -0.45 -8.72
N SER A 8 9.93 -1.75 -8.92
CA SER A 8 9.31 -2.44 -10.07
C SER A 8 7.77 -2.36 -10.02
N ARG A 9 7.13 -2.01 -11.14
CA ARG A 9 5.67 -1.97 -11.31
C ARG A 9 5.04 -3.33 -11.04
N HIS A 10 5.58 -4.39 -11.63
CA HIS A 10 5.06 -5.74 -11.49
C HIS A 10 5.14 -6.23 -10.05
N VAL A 11 6.25 -5.94 -9.34
CA VAL A 11 6.37 -6.25 -7.91
C VAL A 11 5.29 -5.54 -7.11
N VAL A 12 5.00 -4.27 -7.40
CA VAL A 12 3.93 -3.56 -6.68
C VAL A 12 2.55 -4.17 -6.96
N ARG A 13 2.26 -4.58 -8.20
CA ARG A 13 0.99 -5.26 -8.52
C ARG A 13 0.83 -6.58 -7.76
N VAL A 14 1.90 -7.38 -7.66
CA VAL A 14 1.88 -8.63 -6.87
C VAL A 14 1.69 -8.35 -5.38
N VAL A 15 2.35 -7.32 -4.83
CA VAL A 15 2.14 -6.92 -3.43
C VAL A 15 0.70 -6.45 -3.20
N ALA A 16 0.11 -5.71 -4.13
CA ALA A 16 -1.28 -5.31 -4.06
C ALA A 16 -2.22 -6.53 -4.07
N ALA A 17 -1.97 -7.52 -4.94
CA ALA A 17 -2.72 -8.77 -4.96
C ALA A 17 -2.60 -9.55 -3.64
N GLN A 18 -1.41 -9.58 -3.01
CA GLN A 18 -1.24 -10.18 -1.69
C GLN A 18 -2.08 -9.49 -0.61
N VAL A 19 -2.13 -8.15 -0.63
CA VAL A 19 -2.98 -7.37 0.28
C VAL A 19 -4.45 -7.72 0.06
N VAL A 20 -4.91 -7.82 -1.20
CA VAL A 20 -6.29 -8.22 -1.51
C VAL A 20 -6.62 -9.60 -0.93
N VAL A 21 -5.77 -10.59 -1.15
CA VAL A 21 -5.98 -11.95 -0.64
C VAL A 21 -6.04 -11.96 0.89
N LEU A 22 -5.11 -11.30 1.56
CA LEU A 22 -5.09 -11.25 3.03
C LEU A 22 -6.28 -10.47 3.60
N SER A 23 -6.66 -9.34 2.98
CA SER A 23 -7.84 -8.58 3.41
C SER A 23 -9.13 -9.36 3.20
N ALA A 24 -9.27 -10.08 2.08
CA ALA A 24 -10.41 -10.96 1.83
C ALA A 24 -10.48 -12.09 2.87
N LEU A 25 -9.34 -12.75 3.16
CA LEU A 25 -9.26 -13.76 4.21
C LEU A 25 -9.67 -13.19 5.57
N ALA A 26 -9.17 -12.02 5.95
CA ALA A 26 -9.53 -11.37 7.21
C ALA A 26 -11.04 -11.11 7.32
N VAL A 27 -11.67 -10.59 6.26
CA VAL A 27 -13.11 -10.28 6.24
C VAL A 27 -13.97 -11.56 6.25
N LEU A 28 -13.61 -12.57 5.46
CA LEU A 28 -14.38 -13.81 5.33
C LEU A 28 -14.28 -14.71 6.56
N THR A 29 -13.10 -14.82 7.15
CA THR A 29 -12.86 -15.67 8.32
C THR A 29 -13.12 -14.96 9.64
N GLY A 30 -13.16 -13.62 9.63
CA GLY A 30 -13.19 -12.81 10.84
C GLY A 30 -11.88 -12.86 11.64
N PHE A 31 -10.79 -13.38 11.08
CA PHE A 31 -9.54 -13.63 11.80
C PHE A 31 -8.73 -12.33 11.96
N GLU A 32 -8.96 -11.65 13.09
CA GLU A 32 -8.36 -10.37 13.47
C GLU A 32 -6.81 -10.31 13.37
N PRO A 33 -6.04 -11.37 13.69
CA PRO A 33 -4.58 -11.32 13.59
C PRO A 33 -4.06 -11.01 12.18
N ILE A 34 -4.83 -11.30 11.12
CA ILE A 34 -4.44 -10.93 9.75
C ILE A 34 -4.42 -9.41 9.58
N VAL A 35 -5.38 -8.70 10.19
CA VAL A 35 -5.46 -7.24 10.13
C VAL A 35 -4.23 -6.63 10.82
N TRP A 36 -3.82 -7.17 11.97
CA TRP A 36 -2.59 -6.77 12.64
C TRP A 36 -1.34 -7.02 11.80
N LEU A 37 -1.24 -8.18 11.14
CA LEU A 37 -0.14 -8.48 10.21
C LEU A 37 -0.07 -7.46 9.09
N LEU A 38 -1.22 -7.12 8.48
CA LEU A 38 -1.30 -6.09 7.43
C LEU A 38 -0.90 -4.71 7.98
N THR A 39 -1.37 -4.32 9.17
CA THR A 39 -0.98 -3.08 9.84
C THR A 39 0.54 -2.99 9.98
N VAL A 40 1.19 -4.04 10.50
CA VAL A 40 2.65 -4.07 10.68
C VAL A 40 3.38 -3.99 9.35
N ASP A 41 2.95 -4.75 8.33
CA ASP A 41 3.57 -4.70 7.02
C ASP A 41 3.48 -3.32 6.35
N PHE A 42 2.31 -2.66 6.45
CA PHE A 42 2.13 -1.29 5.97
C PHE A 42 2.97 -0.28 6.77
N ALA A 43 3.12 -0.45 8.09
CA ALA A 43 4.02 0.36 8.92
C ALA A 43 5.48 0.22 8.45
N ILE A 44 5.94 -1.01 8.22
CA ILE A 44 7.29 -1.27 7.71
C ILE A 44 7.47 -0.57 6.35
N ARG A 45 6.53 -0.69 5.42
CA ARG A 45 6.60 -0.02 4.11
C ARG A 45 6.59 1.50 4.21
N ALA A 46 5.85 2.05 5.16
CA ALA A 46 5.73 3.48 5.41
C ALA A 46 7.01 4.10 6.00
N PHE A 47 7.64 3.40 6.96
CA PHE A 47 8.74 3.97 7.77
C PHE A 47 10.11 3.40 7.40
N LEU A 48 10.26 2.08 7.34
CA LEU A 48 11.54 1.38 7.14
C LEU A 48 11.85 1.11 5.66
N GLY A 49 10.81 0.96 4.85
CA GLY A 49 10.86 0.78 3.42
C GLY A 49 10.66 -0.66 2.91
N PRO A 50 10.53 -0.83 1.59
CA PRO A 50 10.02 -2.05 0.97
C PRO A 50 11.01 -3.22 1.02
N LYS A 51 12.24 -3.02 1.52
CA LYS A 51 13.20 -4.13 1.69
C LYS A 51 12.92 -4.98 2.92
N PHE A 52 12.24 -4.43 3.93
CA PHE A 52 11.95 -5.12 5.19
C PHE A 52 10.54 -5.68 5.24
N SER A 53 9.67 -5.30 4.30
CA SER A 53 8.30 -5.80 4.23
C SER A 53 8.31 -7.26 3.75
N PRO A 54 7.71 -8.19 4.51
CA PRO A 54 7.59 -9.59 4.10
C PRO A 54 6.88 -9.73 2.76
N LEU A 55 5.77 -9.00 2.58
CA LEU A 55 5.01 -9.02 1.33
C LEU A 55 5.86 -8.54 0.15
N ALA A 56 6.58 -7.43 0.32
CA ALA A 56 7.45 -6.90 -0.73
C ALA A 56 8.61 -7.85 -1.09
N THR A 57 9.13 -8.59 -0.11
CA THR A 57 10.16 -9.61 -0.34
C THR A 57 9.60 -10.78 -1.14
N ILE A 58 8.44 -11.31 -0.74
CA ILE A 58 7.75 -12.39 -1.45
C ILE A 58 7.38 -11.95 -2.87
N GLY A 59 6.87 -10.72 -3.04
CA GLY A 59 6.51 -10.18 -4.36
C GLY A 59 7.71 -10.10 -5.32
N ARG A 60 8.91 -9.78 -4.81
CA ARG A 60 10.15 -9.78 -5.62
C ARG A 60 10.61 -11.17 -6.01
N GLN A 61 10.32 -12.18 -5.18
CA GLN A 61 10.65 -13.58 -5.47
C GLN A 61 9.67 -14.17 -6.50
N ILE A 62 8.38 -13.82 -6.40
CA ILE A 62 7.34 -14.26 -7.34
C ILE A 62 7.55 -13.64 -8.72
N VAL A 63 7.89 -12.35 -8.80
CA VAL A 63 8.04 -11.68 -10.11
C VAL A 63 9.37 -12.08 -10.76
N PRO A 64 9.34 -12.69 -11.96
CA PRO A 64 10.56 -13.03 -12.70
C PRO A 64 11.45 -11.81 -12.93
N LYS A 65 12.78 -11.97 -12.79
CA LYS A 65 13.75 -10.86 -12.96
C LYS A 65 13.56 -10.10 -14.28
N ARG A 66 13.24 -10.80 -15.38
CA ARG A 66 12.97 -10.20 -16.70
C ARG A 66 11.80 -9.20 -16.72
N LEU A 67 10.83 -9.35 -15.81
CA LEU A 67 9.68 -8.45 -15.67
C LEU A 67 9.94 -7.35 -14.63
N GLN A 68 11.10 -7.30 -13.98
CA GLN A 68 11.38 -6.28 -12.96
C GLN A 68 11.87 -4.94 -13.54
N GLY A 69 12.08 -4.86 -14.87
CA GLY A 69 12.64 -3.68 -15.54
C GLY A 69 11.71 -2.47 -15.62
N GLU A 70 10.39 -2.67 -15.61
CA GLU A 70 9.44 -1.55 -15.58
C GLU A 70 9.34 -0.99 -14.17
N VAL A 71 9.70 0.28 -13.98
CA VAL A 71 9.81 0.92 -12.65
C VAL A 71 8.87 2.11 -12.49
N VAL A 72 8.47 2.36 -11.25
CA VAL A 72 7.63 3.47 -10.81
C VAL A 72 8.28 4.21 -9.64
N SER A 73 7.95 5.49 -9.47
CA SER A 73 8.47 6.31 -8.38
C SER A 73 7.99 5.79 -7.03
N SER A 74 8.91 5.71 -6.07
CA SER A 74 8.66 5.08 -4.78
C SER A 74 8.11 6.05 -3.74
N THR A 75 8.38 7.35 -3.88
CA THR A 75 7.91 8.42 -3.00
C THR A 75 6.38 8.44 -2.85
N PRO A 76 5.58 8.56 -3.93
CA PRO A 76 4.12 8.54 -3.80
C PRO A 76 3.60 7.19 -3.27
N LYS A 77 4.29 6.08 -3.55
CA LYS A 77 3.95 4.76 -3.00
C LYS A 77 4.17 4.70 -1.49
N ARG A 78 5.21 5.36 -0.98
CA ARG A 78 5.47 5.49 0.46
C ARG A 78 4.37 6.29 1.15
N PHE A 79 3.86 7.35 0.50
CA PHE A 79 2.71 8.09 0.99
C PHE A 79 1.46 7.21 1.03
N ALA A 80 1.16 6.47 -0.05
CA ALA A 80 0.06 5.51 -0.08
C ALA A 80 0.19 4.44 1.03
N ALA A 81 1.41 3.97 1.32
CA ALA A 81 1.65 3.03 2.41
C ALA A 81 1.35 3.62 3.80
N ARG A 82 1.59 4.93 4.01
CA ARG A 82 1.21 5.61 5.26
C ARG A 82 -0.31 5.69 5.42
N LEU A 83 -1.03 6.01 4.35
CA LEU A 83 -2.50 6.00 4.37
C LEU A 83 -3.05 4.61 4.67
N GLY A 84 -2.52 3.58 4.00
CA GLY A 84 -2.89 2.19 4.27
C GLY A 84 -2.60 1.79 5.72
N PHE A 85 -1.44 2.17 6.27
CA PHE A 85 -1.12 1.96 7.68
C PHE A 85 -2.15 2.60 8.60
N MET A 86 -2.50 3.87 8.38
CA MET A 86 -3.50 4.57 9.18
C MET A 86 -4.85 3.84 9.13
N MET A 87 -5.31 3.45 7.94
CA MET A 87 -6.59 2.74 7.77
C MET A 87 -6.58 1.37 8.47
N PHE A 88 -5.52 0.58 8.31
CA PHE A 88 -5.41 -0.74 8.96
C PHE A 88 -5.22 -0.64 10.47
N ALA A 89 -4.47 0.36 10.96
CA ALA A 89 -4.33 0.61 12.39
C ALA A 89 -5.68 1.01 13.02
N THR A 90 -6.40 1.94 12.39
CA THR A 90 -7.77 2.29 12.81
C THR A 90 -8.68 1.08 12.76
N ALA A 91 -8.64 0.29 11.68
CA ALA A 91 -9.44 -0.93 11.59
C ALA A 91 -9.15 -1.93 12.71
N SER A 92 -7.86 -2.14 13.01
CA SER A 92 -7.41 -3.04 14.09
C SER A 92 -7.96 -2.56 15.44
N ILE A 93 -7.81 -1.27 15.76
CA ILE A 93 -8.27 -0.69 17.03
C ILE A 93 -9.80 -0.80 17.18
N PHE A 94 -10.58 -0.46 16.15
CA PHE A 94 -12.03 -0.50 16.22
C PHE A 94 -12.59 -1.92 16.26
N TRP A 95 -12.01 -2.83 15.48
CA TRP A 95 -12.42 -4.23 15.44
C TRP A 95 -12.11 -4.92 16.77
N THR A 96 -10.86 -4.87 17.23
CA THR A 96 -10.42 -5.65 18.41
C THR A 96 -10.63 -4.92 19.73
N GLY A 97 -10.50 -3.59 19.74
CA GLY A 97 -10.48 -2.78 20.97
C GLY A 97 -11.86 -2.32 21.44
N PHE A 98 -12.75 -1.95 20.51
CA PHE A 98 -14.08 -1.41 20.81
C PHE A 98 -15.23 -2.37 20.48
N GLY A 99 -14.93 -3.55 19.92
CA GLY A 99 -15.95 -4.50 19.46
C GLY A 99 -16.79 -3.98 18.27
N MET A 100 -16.37 -2.90 17.63
CA MET A 100 -17.05 -2.30 16.47
C MET A 100 -16.61 -2.98 15.18
N GLN A 101 -16.88 -4.29 15.09
CA GLN A 101 -16.44 -5.15 13.99
C GLN A 101 -16.82 -4.60 12.60
N LEU A 102 -18.03 -4.06 12.45
CA LEU A 102 -18.51 -3.52 11.18
C LEU A 102 -17.62 -2.36 10.67
N VAL A 103 -17.19 -1.47 11.57
CA VAL A 103 -16.32 -0.32 11.21
C VAL A 103 -14.96 -0.82 10.74
N GLY A 104 -14.37 -1.78 11.45
CA GLY A 104 -13.12 -2.41 11.07
C GLY A 104 -13.21 -3.11 9.72
N GLN A 105 -14.27 -3.88 9.49
CA GLN A 105 -14.51 -4.57 8.22
C GLN A 105 -14.69 -3.62 7.05
N ILE A 106 -15.44 -2.51 7.22
CA ILE A 106 -15.61 -1.49 6.19
C ILE A 106 -14.26 -0.86 5.81
N LEU A 107 -13.43 -0.53 6.80
CA LEU A 107 -12.09 0.02 6.55
C LEU A 107 -11.20 -0.96 5.79
N VAL A 108 -11.16 -2.23 6.21
CA VAL A 108 -10.40 -3.30 5.52
C VAL A 108 -10.93 -3.50 4.10
N ALA A 109 -12.25 -3.57 3.90
CA ALA A 109 -12.87 -3.70 2.60
C ALA A 109 -12.56 -2.50 1.68
N THR A 110 -12.52 -1.29 2.23
CA THR A 110 -12.13 -0.09 1.48
C THR A 110 -10.69 -0.21 0.97
N VAL A 111 -9.74 -0.60 1.83
CA VAL A 111 -8.36 -0.81 1.40
C VAL A 111 -8.25 -1.96 0.39
N MET A 112 -9.04 -3.03 0.56
CA MET A 112 -9.10 -4.16 -0.36
C MET A 112 -9.53 -3.71 -1.76
N VAL A 113 -10.58 -2.89 -1.89
CA VAL A 113 -11.02 -2.35 -3.19
C VAL A 113 -9.93 -1.52 -3.87
N LEU A 114 -9.27 -0.64 -3.11
CA LEU A 114 -8.17 0.18 -3.62
C LEU A 114 -6.96 -0.68 -4.04
N ALA A 115 -6.65 -1.73 -3.28
CA ALA A 115 -5.59 -2.67 -3.61
C ALA A 115 -5.92 -3.50 -4.86
N THR A 116 -7.18 -3.88 -5.06
CA THR A 116 -7.63 -4.58 -6.29
C THR A 116 -7.43 -3.71 -7.52
N LEU A 117 -7.78 -2.42 -7.44
CA LEU A 117 -7.59 -1.47 -8.54
C LEU A 117 -6.11 -1.31 -8.90
N GLU A 118 -5.23 -1.30 -7.90
CA GLU A 118 -3.79 -1.28 -8.10
C GLU A 118 -3.25 -2.60 -8.68
N ALA A 119 -3.77 -3.75 -8.23
CA ALA A 119 -3.34 -5.05 -8.70
C ALA A 119 -3.70 -5.29 -10.18
N VAL A 120 -4.92 -4.92 -10.58
CA VAL A 120 -5.48 -5.18 -11.92
C VAL A 120 -5.13 -4.06 -12.89
N ALA A 121 -5.49 -2.82 -12.57
CA ALA A 121 -5.30 -1.68 -13.47
C ALA A 121 -3.93 -1.01 -13.29
N GLY A 122 -3.26 -1.19 -12.14
CA GLY A 122 -2.07 -0.40 -11.79
C GLY A 122 -2.42 1.05 -11.46
N PHE A 123 -3.65 1.30 -11.02
CA PHE A 123 -4.11 2.61 -10.59
C PHE A 123 -4.10 2.71 -9.07
N CYS A 124 -3.27 3.63 -8.56
CA CYS A 124 -3.11 3.87 -7.12
C CYS A 124 -3.74 5.20 -6.73
N LEU A 125 -4.89 5.14 -6.06
CA LEU A 125 -5.58 6.35 -5.58
C LEU A 125 -4.69 7.22 -4.68
N GLY A 126 -3.89 6.60 -3.80
CA GLY A 126 -2.95 7.34 -2.94
C GLY A 126 -1.86 8.08 -3.72
N CYS A 127 -1.42 7.54 -4.87
CA CYS A 127 -0.47 8.24 -5.75
C CYS A 127 -1.14 9.45 -6.43
N VAL A 128 -2.41 9.32 -6.84
CA VAL A 128 -3.18 10.43 -7.40
C VAL A 128 -3.37 11.53 -6.36
N MET A 129 -3.77 11.19 -5.14
CA MET A 129 -3.89 12.15 -4.04
C MET A 129 -2.57 12.88 -3.77
N TYR A 130 -1.43 12.15 -3.76
CA TYR A 130 -0.11 12.77 -3.61
C TYR A 130 0.19 13.77 -4.73
N ALA A 131 -0.09 13.42 -5.99
CA ALA A 131 0.10 14.32 -7.12
C ALA A 131 -0.77 15.59 -7.01
N GLN A 132 -2.01 15.47 -6.55
CA GLN A 132 -2.89 16.63 -6.32
C GLN A 132 -2.37 17.52 -5.19
N LEU A 133 -1.86 16.93 -4.10
CA LEU A 133 -1.25 17.69 -2.99
C LEU A 133 0.02 18.44 -3.43
N VAL A 134 0.82 17.86 -4.33
CA VAL A 134 1.97 18.53 -4.94
C VAL A 134 1.49 19.69 -5.84
N LYS A 135 0.47 19.48 -6.68
CA LYS A 135 -0.11 20.53 -7.54
C LYS A 135 -0.70 21.68 -6.71
N ALA A 136 -1.28 21.38 -5.55
CA ALA A 136 -1.81 22.36 -4.61
C ALA A 136 -0.72 23.10 -3.81
N GLY A 137 0.56 22.74 -3.95
CA GLY A 137 1.68 23.36 -3.21
C GLY A 137 1.79 22.90 -1.74
N LEU A 138 1.03 21.90 -1.32
CA LEU A 138 1.06 21.36 0.06
C LEU A 138 2.22 20.38 0.28
N LEU A 139 2.76 19.79 -0.78
CA LEU A 139 3.90 18.88 -0.76
C LEU A 139 4.96 19.31 -1.78
N ASN A 140 6.22 19.08 -1.46
CA ASN A 140 7.33 19.49 -2.31
C ASN A 140 7.48 18.54 -3.53
N GLY A 141 7.30 19.07 -4.74
CA GLY A 141 7.35 18.28 -5.98
C GLY A 141 8.73 17.69 -6.31
N ASN A 142 9.79 18.17 -5.65
CA ASN A 142 11.15 17.67 -5.80
C ASN A 142 11.29 16.19 -5.42
N ASP A 143 10.43 15.69 -4.53
CA ASP A 143 10.45 14.29 -4.08
C ASP A 143 9.88 13.31 -5.12
N CYS A 144 9.22 13.81 -6.17
CA CYS A 144 8.71 13.02 -7.29
C CYS A 144 8.72 13.82 -8.61
N PRO A 145 9.85 13.84 -9.35
CA PRO A 145 9.97 14.58 -10.61
C PRO A 145 8.95 14.17 -11.67
N THR A 146 8.49 12.92 -11.64
CA THR A 146 7.47 12.39 -12.55
C THR A 146 6.05 12.80 -12.15
N CYS A 147 5.81 13.20 -10.90
CA CYS A 147 4.49 13.65 -10.42
C CYS A 147 4.16 15.08 -10.87
N VAL A 148 5.18 15.89 -11.19
CA VAL A 148 5.02 17.26 -11.71
C VAL A 148 4.67 17.27 -13.20
N LYS A 149 5.00 16.21 -13.95
CA LYS A 149 4.84 16.14 -15.42
C LYS A 149 3.48 15.63 -15.92
N SER A 150 2.56 15.19 -15.06
CA SER A 150 1.25 14.67 -15.49
C SER A 150 0.20 15.79 -15.67
N SER A 151 0.51 16.75 -16.53
CA SER A 151 -0.40 17.80 -17.02
C SER A 151 -1.07 17.32 -18.30
#